data_AF-A0A952UMX7-F1
#
_entry.id   AF-A0A952UMX7-F1
#
_cell.length_a   1.000
_cell.length_b   1.000
_cell.length_c   1.000
_cell.angle_alpha   90.00
_cell.angle_beta   90.00
_cell.angle_gamma   90.00
#
_symmetry.space_group_name_H-M   'P 1'
#
loop_
_entity.id
_entity.type
_entity.pdbx_description
1 polymer ?
#
loop_
_entity_poly.entity_id
_entity_poly.type
_entity_poly.pdbx_seq_one_letter_code
_entity_poly.pdbx_strand_id
1 'polypeptide(L)'
;MSSVAVVVPGYNRAEFTEDEEISFRHLEHYLGRYDKFLVVPQSLAIERPGFHIQRFPDSYFGSAIANARLMLSPTFYGAFQSYRYVLIYQLDALVFSDRLMEWCASDWDYVGAPWLKCADSPWVGASRVGNGGFSLRKVSSFLRVLSSDAYWVDPEVYWQRITTGQSWYVKSVNLPRKWYKQIKRFNNVKRELERWHLRPDGTKNEDHFWADEAVRYDAQFKVAPFHVGLDFAFEVVPRHCFELNQNRLPFGCHAWPRYDRSFWEPYLIKP
;
A
#
# COMPACT_ATOMS: atom_id res chain seq x y z
N MET A 1 17.86 2.32 17.78
CA MET A 1 16.40 2.28 17.97
C MET A 1 15.77 2.31 16.59
N SER A 2 14.93 1.33 16.24
CA SER A 2 14.31 1.25 14.90
C SER A 2 13.33 2.40 14.74
N SER A 3 13.66 3.41 13.92
CA SER A 3 12.82 4.58 13.68
C SER A 3 11.61 4.20 12.83
N VAL A 4 10.40 4.47 13.32
CA VAL A 4 9.13 4.30 12.58
C VAL A 4 8.32 5.59 12.64
N ALA A 5 7.76 5.99 11.51
CA ALA A 5 6.82 7.10 11.42
C ALA A 5 5.40 6.58 11.15
N VAL A 6 4.41 7.12 11.86
CA VAL A 6 3.00 6.90 11.55
C VAL A 6 2.56 7.98 10.56
N VAL A 7 2.17 7.56 9.36
CA VAL A 7 1.83 8.46 8.26
C VAL A 7 0.35 8.34 7.98
N VAL A 8 -0.36 9.45 8.12
CA VAL A 8 -1.80 9.59 7.88
C VAL A 8 -2.01 10.30 6.55
N PRO A 9 -2.38 9.60 5.46
CA PRO A 9 -2.75 10.25 4.21
C PRO A 9 -4.06 11.01 4.38
N GLY A 10 -3.98 12.34 4.33
CA GLY A 10 -5.13 13.22 4.38
C GLY A 10 -5.83 13.38 3.03
N TYR A 11 -6.87 14.21 3.02
CA TYR A 11 -7.69 14.50 1.85
C TYR A 11 -7.60 15.98 1.44
N ASN A 12 -8.33 16.38 0.39
CA ASN A 12 -8.43 17.77 -0.08
C ASN A 12 -9.34 18.66 0.77
N ARG A 13 -9.50 18.36 2.06
CA ARG A 13 -10.38 19.10 2.97
C ARG A 13 -9.73 19.23 4.34
N ALA A 14 -10.02 20.33 5.01
CA ALA A 14 -9.51 20.62 6.35
C ALA A 14 -10.37 20.01 7.47
N GLU A 15 -11.60 19.63 7.16
CA GLU A 15 -12.56 19.07 8.11
C GLU A 15 -12.55 17.53 8.06
N PHE A 16 -12.59 16.93 9.25
CA PHE A 16 -12.67 15.49 9.44
C PHE A 16 -14.08 15.08 9.85
N THR A 17 -14.52 13.92 9.38
CA THR A 17 -15.81 13.35 9.80
C THR A 17 -15.69 12.76 11.21
N GLU A 18 -16.83 12.44 11.83
CA GLU A 18 -16.85 11.78 13.13
C GLU A 18 -16.10 10.44 13.12
N ASP A 19 -16.25 9.66 12.05
CA ASP A 19 -15.55 8.38 11.88
C ASP A 19 -14.03 8.59 11.76
N GLU A 20 -13.58 9.66 11.11
CA GLU A 20 -12.16 10.00 11.00
C GLU A 20 -11.59 10.47 12.35
N GLU A 21 -12.37 11.20 13.13
CA GLU A 21 -11.99 11.59 14.50
C GLU A 21 -11.98 10.38 15.47
N ILE A 22 -12.81 9.36 15.25
CA ILE A 22 -12.65 8.06 15.93
C ILE A 22 -11.29 7.45 15.57
N SER A 23 -10.95 7.41 14.28
CA SER A 23 -9.67 6.86 13.80
C SER A 23 -8.46 7.60 14.39
N PHE A 24 -8.51 8.93 14.47
CA PHE A 24 -7.47 9.73 15.13
C PHE A 24 -7.33 9.41 16.61
N ARG A 25 -8.44 9.27 17.35
CA ARG A 25 -8.38 8.94 18.77
C ARG A 25 -7.75 7.59 19.04
N HIS A 26 -8.04 6.58 18.21
CA HIS A 26 -7.34 5.30 18.28
C HIS A 26 -5.83 5.46 18.06
N LEU A 27 -5.45 6.20 17.02
CA LEU A 27 -4.05 6.47 16.71
C LEU A 27 -3.34 7.18 17.89
N GLU A 28 -3.92 8.25 18.42
CA GLU A 28 -3.35 9.03 19.51
C GLU A 28 -3.29 8.22 20.81
N HIS A 29 -4.30 7.40 21.09
CA HIS A 29 -4.35 6.57 22.29
C HIS A 29 -3.26 5.48 22.29
N TYR A 30 -3.14 4.70 21.21
CA TYR A 30 -2.23 3.55 21.17
C TYR A 30 -0.85 3.90 20.62
N LEU A 31 -0.75 4.85 19.70
CA LEU A 31 0.49 5.18 18.97
C LEU A 31 0.91 6.66 19.19
N GLY A 32 0.39 7.32 20.23
CA GLY A 32 0.68 8.72 20.53
C GLY A 32 2.16 9.03 20.77
N ARG A 33 2.99 8.05 21.16
CA ARG A 33 4.42 8.24 21.42
C ARG A 33 5.31 8.29 20.17
N TYR A 34 4.80 7.87 19.01
CA TYR A 34 5.59 7.84 17.77
C TYR A 34 5.50 9.16 17.02
N ASP A 35 6.47 9.39 16.12
CA ASP A 35 6.40 10.51 15.19
C ASP A 35 5.22 10.31 14.25
N LYS A 36 4.33 11.30 14.21
CA LYS A 36 3.07 11.26 13.47
C LYS A 36 3.08 12.33 12.40
N PHE A 37 2.74 11.96 11.18
CA PHE A 37 2.72 12.85 10.04
C PHE A 37 1.34 12.86 9.40
N LEU A 38 0.79 14.06 9.22
CA LEU A 38 -0.40 14.26 8.40
C LEU A 38 0.04 14.69 7.00
N VAL A 39 -0.24 13.85 6.01
CA VAL A 39 0.17 14.04 4.62
C VAL A 39 -0.94 14.73 3.84
N VAL A 40 -0.68 15.95 3.35
CA VAL A 40 -1.73 16.84 2.78
C VAL A 40 -1.27 17.54 1.50
N PRO A 41 -2.20 18.07 0.68
CA PRO A 41 -1.87 18.92 -0.46
C PRO A 41 -1.05 20.14 -0.06
N GLN A 42 -0.27 20.68 -0.98
CA GLN A 42 0.49 21.92 -0.77
C GLN A 42 -0.42 23.12 -0.53
N SER A 43 -1.55 23.18 -1.26
CA SER A 43 -2.53 24.26 -1.13
C SER A 43 -3.39 24.20 0.13
N LEU A 44 -3.41 23.07 0.85
CA LEU A 44 -4.28 22.91 2.00
C LEU A 44 -3.65 23.53 3.26
N ALA A 45 -4.31 24.57 3.78
CA ALA A 45 -4.01 25.12 5.09
C ALA A 45 -4.74 24.29 6.16
N ILE A 46 -3.97 23.53 6.93
CA ILE A 46 -4.47 22.70 8.03
C ILE A 46 -3.38 22.54 9.08
N GLU A 47 -3.82 22.50 10.33
CA GLU A 47 -2.99 22.15 11.48
C GLU A 47 -3.69 21.04 12.26
N ARG A 48 -2.88 20.13 12.83
CA ARG A 48 -3.35 19.09 13.74
C ARG A 48 -2.34 18.99 14.88
N PRO A 49 -2.71 19.38 16.11
CA PRO A 49 -1.82 19.28 17.26
C PRO A 49 -1.27 17.85 17.42
N GLY A 50 0.03 17.72 17.69
CA GLY A 50 0.70 16.42 17.82
C GLY A 50 1.08 15.74 16.50
N PHE A 51 0.80 16.36 15.34
CA PHE A 51 1.19 15.87 14.03
C PHE A 51 2.12 16.85 13.30
N HIS A 52 3.13 16.31 12.63
CA HIS A 52 3.92 17.03 11.65
C HIS A 52 3.16 17.10 10.33
N ILE A 53 3.07 18.28 9.71
CA ILE A 53 2.39 18.42 8.42
C ILE A 53 3.39 18.19 7.28
N GLN A 54 3.22 17.09 6.55
CA GLN A 54 4.03 16.76 5.38
C GLN A 54 3.26 17.07 4.10
N ARG A 55 3.80 17.97 3.27
CA ARG A 55 3.11 18.44 2.06
C ARG A 55 3.62 17.77 0.80
N PHE A 56 2.70 17.43 -0.10
CA PHE A 56 2.97 16.91 -1.44
C PHE A 56 2.15 17.67 -2.49
N PRO A 57 2.56 17.65 -3.77
CA PRO A 57 1.80 18.27 -4.85
C PRO A 57 0.32 17.86 -4.85
N ASP A 58 -0.56 18.82 -5.09
CA ASP A 58 -2.02 18.64 -5.04
C ASP A 58 -2.53 17.55 -5.98
N SER A 59 -1.79 17.24 -7.05
CA SER A 59 -2.10 16.20 -8.04
C SER A 59 -2.11 14.77 -7.48
N TYR A 60 -1.61 14.58 -6.25
CA TYR A 60 -1.63 13.31 -5.51
C TYR A 60 -2.90 13.08 -4.69
N PHE A 61 -3.83 14.04 -4.68
CA PHE A 61 -4.99 13.99 -3.80
C PHE A 61 -6.31 14.17 -4.57
N GLY A 62 -7.43 13.87 -3.91
CA GLY A 62 -8.78 14.06 -4.46
C GLY A 62 -9.39 12.87 -5.21
N SER A 63 -8.63 11.78 -5.40
CA SER A 63 -9.18 10.50 -5.89
C SER A 63 -8.33 9.32 -5.44
N ALA A 64 -8.90 8.11 -5.46
CA ALA A 64 -8.16 6.88 -5.17
C ALA A 64 -6.96 6.69 -6.12
N ILE A 65 -7.11 7.04 -7.41
CA ILE A 65 -6.03 6.97 -8.40
C ILE A 65 -4.90 7.96 -8.07
N ALA A 66 -5.25 9.16 -7.59
CA ALA A 66 -4.25 10.15 -7.19
C ALA A 66 -3.47 9.69 -5.96
N ASN A 67 -4.16 9.12 -4.96
CA ASN A 67 -3.53 8.54 -3.77
C ASN A 67 -2.62 7.35 -4.14
N ALA A 68 -3.07 6.44 -4.99
CA ALA A 68 -2.27 5.35 -5.52
C ALA A 68 -0.95 5.84 -6.14
N ARG A 69 -0.98 6.94 -6.90
CA ARG A 69 0.23 7.57 -7.47
C ARG A 69 1.19 8.09 -6.40
N LEU A 70 0.69 8.57 -5.26
CA LEU A 70 1.53 8.96 -4.12
C LEU A 70 2.16 7.73 -3.47
N MET A 71 1.38 6.67 -3.27
CA MET A 71 1.85 5.41 -2.69
C MET A 71 2.84 4.64 -3.59
N LEU A 72 2.90 4.97 -4.88
CA LEU A 72 3.85 4.45 -5.86
C LEU A 72 4.99 5.45 -6.18
N SER A 73 5.07 6.58 -5.47
CA SER A 73 6.03 7.65 -5.76
C SER A 73 7.34 7.48 -4.96
N PRO A 74 8.52 7.54 -5.62
CA PRO A 74 9.80 7.59 -4.91
C PRO A 74 9.91 8.81 -3.99
N THR A 75 9.29 9.93 -4.37
CA THR A 75 9.29 11.17 -3.57
C THR A 75 8.62 10.97 -2.23
N PHE A 76 7.56 10.15 -2.16
CA PHE A 76 6.89 9.83 -0.91
C PHE A 76 7.83 9.11 0.05
N TYR A 77 8.40 7.98 -0.36
CA TYR A 77 9.32 7.21 0.49
C TYR A 77 10.63 7.96 0.77
N GLY A 78 11.08 8.80 -0.16
CA GLY A 78 12.25 9.67 0.04
C GLY A 78 12.04 10.69 1.16
N ALA A 79 10.83 11.22 1.33
CA ALA A 79 10.50 12.14 2.43
C ALA A 79 10.65 11.48 3.83
N PHE A 80 10.54 10.15 3.90
CA PHE A 80 10.64 9.38 5.14
C PHE A 80 11.92 8.53 5.21
N GLN A 81 12.94 8.81 4.41
CA GLN A 81 14.16 7.98 4.33
C GLN A 81 14.97 7.89 5.63
N SER A 82 14.77 8.81 6.58
CA SER A 82 15.36 8.75 7.92
C SER A 82 14.71 7.68 8.82
N TYR A 83 13.52 7.21 8.45
CA TYR A 83 12.81 6.15 9.15
C TYR A 83 13.10 4.79 8.49
N ARG A 84 13.26 3.75 9.32
CA ARG A 84 13.32 2.37 8.82
C ARG A 84 11.97 1.95 8.23
N TYR A 85 10.90 2.37 8.89
CA TYR A 85 9.53 2.00 8.56
C TYR A 85 8.60 3.20 8.51
N VAL A 86 7.58 3.10 7.67
CA VAL A 86 6.37 3.92 7.77
C VAL A 86 5.16 3.00 8.00
N LEU A 87 4.31 3.35 8.97
CA LEU A 87 2.96 2.80 9.09
C LEU A 87 2.01 3.73 8.35
N ILE A 88 1.44 3.27 7.25
CA ILE A 88 0.32 3.94 6.60
C ILE A 88 -0.93 3.69 7.44
N TYR A 89 -1.58 4.79 7.83
CA TYR A 89 -2.80 4.80 8.63
C TYR A 89 -3.83 5.69 7.94
N GLN A 90 -4.68 5.11 7.09
CA GLN A 90 -5.79 5.85 6.48
C GLN A 90 -6.87 6.19 7.52
N LEU A 91 -7.67 7.23 7.28
CA LEU A 91 -8.61 7.75 8.28
C LEU A 91 -9.88 6.90 8.44
N ASP A 92 -9.97 5.78 7.76
CA ASP A 92 -10.90 4.68 7.96
C ASP A 92 -10.21 3.43 8.56
N ALA A 93 -9.04 3.60 9.19
CA ALA A 93 -8.32 2.58 9.94
C ALA A 93 -8.41 2.78 11.46
N LEU A 94 -8.29 1.67 12.21
CA LEU A 94 -8.17 1.67 13.68
C LEU A 94 -6.92 0.90 14.10
N VAL A 95 -6.36 1.24 15.25
CA VAL A 95 -5.32 0.47 15.95
C VAL A 95 -5.84 0.08 17.35
N PHE A 96 -5.44 -1.09 17.86
CA PHE A 96 -5.97 -1.66 19.10
C PHE A 96 -4.90 -2.01 20.14
N SER A 97 -3.61 -1.78 19.84
CA SER A 97 -2.51 -2.05 20.77
C SER A 97 -1.23 -1.30 20.37
N ASP A 98 -0.34 -1.02 21.32
CA ASP A 98 0.99 -0.46 21.03
C ASP A 98 2.03 -1.57 20.75
N ARG A 99 1.84 -2.29 19.64
CA ARG A 99 2.76 -3.35 19.17
C ARG A 99 3.59 -2.94 17.96
N LEU A 100 3.61 -1.65 17.61
CA LEU A 100 4.24 -1.18 16.37
C LEU A 100 5.74 -1.52 16.29
N MET A 101 6.46 -1.44 17.41
CA MET A 101 7.88 -1.83 17.45
C MET A 101 8.11 -3.33 17.30
N GLU A 102 7.18 -4.17 17.75
CA GLU A 102 7.23 -5.63 17.55
C GLU A 102 7.10 -5.95 16.05
N TRP A 103 6.18 -5.26 15.36
CA TRP A 103 6.03 -5.38 13.91
C TRP A 103 7.26 -4.90 13.15
N CYS A 104 7.89 -3.80 13.58
CA CYS A 104 9.16 -3.36 13.01
C CYS A 104 10.28 -4.38 13.24
N ALA A 105 10.28 -5.09 14.38
CA ALA A 105 11.26 -6.12 14.70
C ALA A 105 11.09 -7.41 13.89
N SER A 106 9.87 -7.70 13.39
CA SER A 106 9.59 -8.86 12.53
C SER A 106 10.26 -8.80 11.15
N ASP A 107 10.78 -7.64 10.76
CA ASP A 107 11.60 -7.41 9.56
C ASP A 107 10.94 -7.72 8.20
N TRP A 108 9.60 -7.76 8.14
CA TRP A 108 8.87 -7.78 6.87
C TRP A 108 9.08 -6.46 6.10
N ASP A 109 9.09 -6.52 4.77
CA ASP A 109 9.16 -5.31 3.94
C ASP A 109 7.78 -4.71 3.76
N TYR A 110 6.76 -5.55 3.59
CA TYR A 110 5.36 -5.15 3.46
C TYR A 110 4.44 -6.08 4.27
N VAL A 111 3.63 -5.49 5.14
CA VAL A 111 2.53 -6.18 5.82
C VAL A 111 1.32 -5.25 5.89
N GLY A 112 0.14 -5.79 5.64
CA GLY A 112 -1.15 -5.11 5.65
C GLY A 112 -2.27 -6.12 5.84
N ALA A 113 -3.53 -5.68 5.80
CA ALA A 113 -4.65 -6.60 5.94
C ALA A 113 -4.67 -7.62 4.78
N PRO A 114 -4.97 -8.91 5.05
CA PRO A 114 -5.04 -9.90 4.02
C PRO A 114 -6.32 -9.73 3.21
N TRP A 115 -6.20 -9.95 1.91
CA TRP A 115 -7.33 -10.22 1.04
C TRP A 115 -7.77 -11.67 1.23
N LEU A 116 -9.05 -11.87 1.53
CA LEU A 116 -9.70 -13.17 1.61
C LEU A 116 -10.59 -13.37 0.39
N LYS A 117 -10.89 -14.61 0.03
CA LYS A 117 -11.92 -14.88 -0.97
C LYS A 117 -13.30 -14.82 -0.30
N CYS A 118 -14.05 -13.75 -0.50
CA CYS A 118 -15.42 -13.60 0.00
C CYS A 118 -16.32 -12.83 -0.98
N ALA A 119 -17.59 -12.63 -0.61
CA ALA A 119 -18.56 -11.91 -1.44
C ALA A 119 -18.14 -10.45 -1.74
N ASP A 120 -17.46 -9.79 -0.79
CA ASP A 120 -16.93 -8.43 -0.95
C ASP A 120 -15.64 -8.37 -1.76
N SER A 121 -15.00 -9.51 -2.02
CA SER A 121 -13.72 -9.61 -2.72
C SER A 121 -13.63 -10.86 -3.62
N PRO A 122 -14.57 -11.04 -4.57
CA PRO A 122 -14.66 -12.23 -5.40
C PRO A 122 -13.46 -12.41 -6.36
N TRP A 123 -12.70 -11.35 -6.62
CA TRP A 123 -11.50 -11.36 -7.45
C TRP A 123 -10.28 -12.02 -6.78
N VAL A 124 -10.36 -12.29 -5.47
CA VAL A 124 -9.27 -12.90 -4.72
C VAL A 124 -9.23 -14.41 -5.01
N GLY A 125 -8.24 -14.82 -5.80
CA GLY A 125 -8.01 -16.24 -6.10
C GLY A 125 -7.49 -17.01 -4.88
N ALA A 126 -6.37 -16.54 -4.31
CA ALA A 126 -5.75 -17.10 -3.11
C ALA A 126 -5.58 -16.01 -2.04
N SER A 127 -5.92 -16.36 -0.80
CA SER A 127 -5.84 -15.43 0.35
C SER A 127 -4.39 -15.07 0.65
N ARG A 128 -4.09 -13.77 0.74
CA ARG A 128 -2.74 -13.24 0.96
C ARG A 128 -2.77 -11.79 1.43
N VAL A 129 -1.67 -11.28 1.97
CA VAL A 129 -1.51 -9.85 2.27
C VAL A 129 -1.68 -9.03 1.00
N GLY A 130 -2.43 -7.94 1.08
CA GLY A 130 -2.62 -7.06 -0.08
C GLY A 130 -3.01 -5.64 0.27
N ASN A 131 -3.84 -5.42 1.28
CA ASN A 131 -4.40 -4.10 1.54
C ASN A 131 -3.37 -3.10 2.12
N GLY A 132 -3.26 -1.93 1.50
CA GLY A 132 -2.29 -0.90 1.86
C GLY A 132 -2.79 0.20 2.79
N GLY A 133 -4.09 0.26 3.11
CA GLY A 133 -4.69 1.38 3.84
C GLY A 133 -4.38 1.42 5.34
N PHE A 134 -4.17 0.25 5.95
CA PHE A 134 -3.45 0.10 7.21
C PHE A 134 -2.31 -0.88 6.97
N SER A 135 -1.08 -0.37 6.77
CA SER A 135 0.06 -1.20 6.35
C SER A 135 1.40 -0.68 6.84
N LEU A 136 2.31 -1.59 7.19
CA LEU A 136 3.69 -1.28 7.55
C LEU A 136 4.60 -1.52 6.35
N ARG A 137 5.43 -0.53 6.01
CA ARG A 137 6.26 -0.49 4.80
C ARG A 137 7.70 -0.15 5.14
N LYS A 138 8.66 -1.02 4.77
CA LYS A 138 10.10 -0.78 4.99
C LYS A 138 10.62 0.18 3.93
N VAL A 139 10.98 1.39 4.35
CA VAL A 139 11.26 2.52 3.44
C VAL A 139 12.37 2.19 2.44
N SER A 140 13.46 1.59 2.91
CA SER A 140 14.60 1.20 2.06
C SER A 140 14.22 0.16 0.99
N SER A 141 13.32 -0.77 1.31
CA SER A 141 12.90 -1.82 0.37
C SER A 141 11.95 -1.27 -0.70
N PHE A 142 11.04 -0.39 -0.30
CA PHE A 142 10.18 0.33 -1.24
C PHE A 142 11.01 1.21 -2.19
N LEU A 143 11.99 1.95 -1.68
CA LEU A 143 12.90 2.74 -2.51
C LEU A 143 13.73 1.87 -3.47
N ARG A 144 14.21 0.70 -3.03
CA ARG A 144 14.92 -0.26 -3.90
C ARG A 144 14.04 -0.76 -5.05
N VAL A 145 12.79 -1.14 -4.77
CA VAL A 145 11.82 -1.53 -5.81
C VAL A 145 11.59 -0.38 -6.79
N LEU A 146 11.32 0.84 -6.31
CA LEU A 146 11.01 2.00 -7.15
C LEU A 146 12.20 2.54 -7.95
N SER A 147 13.42 2.20 -7.53
CA SER A 147 14.67 2.55 -8.23
C SER A 147 15.22 1.43 -9.10
N SER A 148 14.55 0.26 -9.12
CA SER A 148 15.00 -0.90 -9.88
C SER A 148 15.01 -0.64 -11.40
N ASP A 149 16.11 -1.04 -12.04
CA ASP A 149 16.28 -1.05 -13.49
C ASP A 149 15.85 -2.39 -14.11
N ALA A 150 15.21 -3.26 -13.34
CA ALA A 150 14.64 -4.50 -13.87
C ALA A 150 13.58 -4.21 -14.93
N TYR A 151 13.50 -5.10 -15.93
CA TYR A 151 12.54 -4.96 -17.02
C TYR A 151 11.13 -5.25 -16.53
N TRP A 152 10.19 -4.40 -16.93
CA TRP A 152 8.76 -4.64 -16.70
C TRP A 152 8.27 -5.90 -17.42
N VAL A 153 8.53 -5.96 -18.74
CA VAL A 153 8.34 -7.19 -19.51
C VAL A 153 9.70 -7.62 -20.03
N ASP A 154 10.10 -8.84 -19.71
CA ASP A 154 11.31 -9.43 -20.28
C ASP A 154 11.26 -9.31 -21.82
N PRO A 155 12.26 -8.68 -22.46
CA PRO A 155 12.24 -8.44 -23.90
C PRO A 155 12.10 -9.71 -24.74
N GLU A 156 12.59 -10.85 -24.24
CA GLU A 156 12.48 -12.15 -24.92
C GLU A 156 11.08 -12.75 -24.74
N VAL A 157 10.48 -12.64 -23.54
CA VAL A 157 9.07 -13.04 -23.32
C VAL A 157 8.12 -12.19 -24.17
N TYR A 158 8.35 -10.87 -24.25
CA TYR A 158 7.60 -9.99 -25.15
C TYR A 158 7.75 -10.42 -26.61
N TRP A 159 8.99 -10.72 -27.02
CA TRP A 159 9.30 -11.16 -28.38
C TRP A 159 8.59 -12.47 -28.72
N GLN A 160 8.66 -13.46 -27.84
CA GLN A 160 7.97 -14.75 -28.01
C GLN A 160 6.47 -14.55 -28.12
N ARG A 161 5.86 -13.68 -27.29
CA ARG A 161 4.42 -13.40 -27.35
C ARG A 161 3.96 -12.86 -28.70
N ILE A 162 4.75 -11.98 -29.33
CA ILE A 162 4.37 -11.35 -30.61
C ILE A 162 4.85 -12.12 -31.85
N THR A 163 5.75 -13.10 -31.70
CA THR A 163 6.37 -13.79 -32.84
C THR A 163 6.11 -15.29 -32.90
N THR A 164 5.65 -15.91 -31.81
CA THR A 164 5.27 -17.34 -31.81
C THR A 164 4.14 -17.58 -32.80
N GLY A 165 4.34 -18.53 -33.72
CA GLY A 165 3.37 -18.88 -34.77
C GLY A 165 3.23 -17.84 -35.89
N GLN A 166 4.02 -16.76 -35.89
CA GLN A 166 3.94 -15.70 -36.91
C GLN A 166 4.92 -15.91 -38.07
N SER A 167 4.57 -15.38 -39.23
CA SER A 167 5.39 -15.40 -40.45
C SER A 167 6.65 -14.52 -40.33
N TRP A 168 7.64 -14.77 -41.18
CA TRP A 168 8.92 -14.07 -41.15
C TRP A 168 8.80 -12.55 -41.32
N TYR A 169 7.85 -12.06 -42.14
CA TYR A 169 7.64 -10.62 -42.33
C TYR A 169 7.09 -9.93 -41.07
N VAL A 170 6.18 -10.58 -40.33
CA VAL A 170 5.65 -10.06 -39.06
C VAL A 170 6.77 -9.97 -38.02
N LYS A 171 7.69 -10.95 -38.00
CA LYS A 171 8.89 -10.90 -37.16
C LYS A 171 9.77 -9.71 -37.55
N SER A 172 10.07 -9.53 -38.84
CA SER A 172 10.91 -8.41 -39.32
C SER A 172 10.33 -7.03 -39.00
N VAL A 173 9.01 -6.83 -39.14
CA VAL A 173 8.35 -5.55 -38.82
C VAL A 173 8.36 -5.26 -37.31
N ASN A 174 8.31 -6.29 -36.46
CA ASN A 174 8.32 -6.11 -35.01
C ASN A 174 9.72 -6.08 -34.39
N LEU A 175 10.79 -6.44 -35.12
CA LEU A 175 12.18 -6.41 -34.63
C LEU A 175 12.54 -5.06 -33.98
N PRO A 176 12.25 -3.89 -34.58
CA PRO A 176 12.50 -2.60 -33.94
C PRO A 176 11.82 -2.43 -32.57
N ARG A 177 10.64 -3.04 -32.36
CA ARG A 177 9.95 -3.04 -31.06
C ARG A 177 10.66 -3.90 -30.02
N LYS A 178 11.31 -5.00 -30.42
CA LYS A 178 12.18 -5.80 -29.53
C LYS A 178 13.36 -4.97 -29.05
N TRP A 179 14.08 -4.33 -29.97
CA TRP A 179 15.22 -3.46 -29.66
C TRP A 179 14.81 -2.31 -28.74
N TYR A 180 13.66 -1.68 -29.00
CA TYR A 180 13.12 -0.64 -28.12
C TYR A 180 12.86 -1.15 -26.69
N LYS A 181 12.37 -2.38 -26.53
CA LYS A 181 12.10 -2.99 -25.22
C LYS A 181 13.36 -3.41 -24.45
N GLN A 182 14.48 -3.61 -25.13
CA GLN A 182 15.79 -3.86 -24.50
C GLN A 182 16.37 -2.60 -23.86
N ILE A 183 15.93 -1.40 -24.24
CA ILE A 183 16.43 -0.18 -23.64
C ILE A 183 15.74 0.00 -22.27
N LYS A 184 16.45 -0.33 -21.19
CA LYS A 184 15.96 -0.28 -19.78
C LYS A 184 15.20 1.00 -19.43
N ARG A 185 15.70 2.16 -19.87
CA ARG A 185 15.06 3.48 -19.65
C ARG A 185 13.62 3.55 -20.17
N PHE A 186 13.27 2.77 -21.20
CA PHE A 186 11.94 2.74 -21.79
C PHE A 186 11.06 1.58 -21.28
N ASN A 187 11.61 0.68 -20.46
CA ASN A 187 10.98 -0.57 -19.99
C ASN A 187 11.25 -0.85 -18.49
N ASN A 188 11.45 0.20 -17.69
CA ASN A 188 11.68 0.10 -16.24
C ASN A 188 10.40 0.33 -15.44
N VAL A 189 10.49 0.05 -14.13
CA VAL A 189 9.39 0.20 -13.16
C VAL A 189 8.77 1.60 -13.19
N LYS A 190 9.57 2.66 -13.34
CA LYS A 190 9.08 4.06 -13.29
C LYS A 190 8.02 4.34 -14.35
N ARG A 191 8.28 3.95 -15.60
CA ARG A 191 7.32 4.12 -16.71
C ARG A 191 6.08 3.28 -16.58
N GLU A 192 6.24 2.13 -15.95
CA GLU A 192 5.13 1.24 -15.70
C GLU A 192 4.18 1.83 -14.66
N LEU A 193 4.74 2.32 -13.55
CA LEU A 193 4.01 2.96 -12.46
C LEU A 193 3.25 4.21 -12.93
N GLU A 194 3.82 5.00 -13.85
CA GLU A 194 3.13 6.12 -14.51
C GLU A 194 1.83 5.68 -15.20
N ARG A 195 1.78 4.45 -15.70
CA ARG A 195 0.66 3.88 -16.46
C ARG A 195 -0.15 2.85 -15.67
N TRP A 196 0.17 2.61 -14.40
CA TRP A 196 -0.42 1.55 -13.57
C TRP A 196 -1.95 1.62 -13.56
N HIS A 197 -2.49 2.81 -13.34
CA HIS A 197 -3.92 3.09 -13.33
C HIS A 197 -4.64 2.87 -14.68
N LEU A 198 -3.90 2.70 -15.78
CA LEU A 198 -4.44 2.48 -17.14
C LEU A 198 -4.46 1.00 -17.54
N ARG A 199 -4.12 0.08 -16.63
CA ARG A 199 -4.03 -1.34 -16.96
C ARG A 199 -5.38 -1.91 -17.45
N PRO A 200 -5.36 -2.69 -18.54
CA PRO A 200 -6.58 -3.28 -19.12
C PRO A 200 -7.05 -4.52 -18.36
N ASP A 201 -6.19 -5.14 -17.54
CA ASP A 201 -6.49 -6.35 -16.76
C ASP A 201 -7.30 -6.09 -15.48
N GLY A 202 -7.58 -4.82 -15.16
CA GLY A 202 -8.33 -4.41 -13.97
C GLY A 202 -7.48 -4.26 -12.70
N THR A 203 -6.19 -4.65 -12.70
CA THR A 203 -5.27 -4.53 -11.55
C THR A 203 -4.70 -3.12 -11.39
N LYS A 204 -5.59 -2.15 -11.18
CA LYS A 204 -5.25 -0.72 -11.18
C LYS A 204 -4.87 -0.18 -9.80
N ASN A 205 -5.15 -0.92 -8.73
CA ASN A 205 -4.83 -0.54 -7.35
C ASN A 205 -3.31 -0.71 -7.10
N GLU A 206 -2.68 0.24 -6.40
CA GLU A 206 -1.28 0.15 -5.98
C GLU A 206 -1.00 -1.06 -5.10
N ASP A 207 -2.00 -1.53 -4.36
CA ASP A 207 -1.89 -2.68 -3.48
C ASP A 207 -1.50 -3.94 -4.25
N HIS A 208 -2.02 -4.10 -5.48
CA HIS A 208 -1.62 -5.19 -6.37
C HIS A 208 -0.14 -5.11 -6.74
N PHE A 209 0.39 -3.90 -6.95
CA PHE A 209 1.81 -3.73 -7.24
C PHE A 209 2.65 -4.22 -6.07
N TRP A 210 2.36 -3.75 -4.86
CA TRP A 210 3.16 -4.07 -3.68
C TRP A 210 3.04 -5.52 -3.23
N ALA A 211 1.86 -6.11 -3.36
CA ALA A 211 1.61 -7.50 -2.97
C ALA A 211 2.16 -8.52 -3.98
N ASP A 212 1.99 -8.28 -5.28
CA ASP A 212 2.20 -9.30 -6.30
C ASP A 212 3.43 -9.05 -7.21
N GLU A 213 3.82 -7.79 -7.39
CA GLU A 213 4.74 -7.39 -8.47
C GLU A 213 6.07 -6.85 -7.95
N ALA A 214 6.12 -6.32 -6.72
CA ALA A 214 7.34 -5.78 -6.10
C ALA A 214 8.51 -6.80 -6.07
N VAL A 215 8.21 -8.09 -5.81
CA VAL A 215 9.22 -9.17 -5.77
C VAL A 215 9.93 -9.37 -7.12
N ARG A 216 9.28 -9.02 -8.24
CA ARG A 216 9.91 -9.08 -9.57
C ARG A 216 11.01 -8.03 -9.73
N TYR A 217 10.86 -6.90 -9.07
CA TYR A 217 11.79 -5.77 -9.11
C TYR A 217 12.89 -5.88 -8.05
N ASP A 218 12.62 -6.64 -7.00
CA ASP A 218 13.53 -6.92 -5.91
C ASP A 218 13.26 -8.31 -5.31
N ALA A 219 14.13 -9.27 -5.64
CA ALA A 219 13.99 -10.66 -5.18
C ALA A 219 14.12 -10.83 -3.65
N GLN A 220 14.63 -9.81 -2.94
CA GLN A 220 14.72 -9.83 -1.48
C GLN A 220 13.49 -9.22 -0.80
N PHE A 221 12.54 -8.68 -1.56
CA PHE A 221 11.34 -8.02 -1.02
C PHE A 221 10.42 -9.04 -0.34
N LYS A 222 10.24 -8.91 0.97
CA LYS A 222 9.47 -9.82 1.82
C LYS A 222 8.07 -9.29 2.09
N VAL A 223 7.08 -9.84 1.40
CA VAL A 223 5.66 -9.66 1.74
C VAL A 223 5.29 -10.67 2.84
N ALA A 224 4.63 -10.18 3.89
CA ALA A 224 4.17 -11.04 4.98
C ALA A 224 3.18 -12.12 4.48
N PRO A 225 3.24 -13.36 5.02
CA PRO A 225 2.28 -14.40 4.68
C PRO A 225 0.91 -14.11 5.29
N PHE A 226 -0.13 -14.81 4.80
CA PHE A 226 -1.53 -14.61 5.19
C PHE A 226 -1.76 -14.55 6.71
N HIS A 227 -1.22 -15.51 7.48
CA HIS A 227 -1.44 -15.57 8.93
C HIS A 227 -0.80 -14.37 9.67
N VAL A 228 0.37 -13.90 9.22
CA VAL A 228 1.00 -12.68 9.75
C VAL A 228 0.16 -11.45 9.41
N GLY A 229 -0.36 -11.39 8.19
CA GLY A 229 -1.31 -10.35 7.78
C GLY A 229 -2.57 -10.33 8.64
N LEU A 230 -3.11 -11.51 8.96
CA LEU A 230 -4.29 -11.66 9.79
C LEU A 230 -4.05 -11.17 11.23
N ASP A 231 -2.90 -11.52 11.83
CA ASP A 231 -2.48 -10.96 13.12
C ASP A 231 -2.27 -9.44 13.07
N PHE A 232 -1.87 -8.90 11.91
CA PHE A 232 -1.60 -7.48 11.71
C PHE A 232 -2.87 -6.65 11.56
N ALA A 233 -3.74 -6.99 10.60
CA ALA A 233 -4.94 -6.22 10.36
C ALA A 233 -6.10 -6.99 9.73
N PHE A 234 -7.32 -6.56 10.04
CA PHE A 234 -8.54 -7.00 9.37
C PHE A 234 -9.06 -5.93 8.40
N GLU A 235 -9.82 -6.34 7.40
CA GLU A 235 -10.59 -5.43 6.54
C GLU A 235 -11.97 -6.05 6.26
N VAL A 236 -12.05 -6.93 5.26
CA VAL A 236 -13.30 -7.60 4.88
C VAL A 236 -13.62 -8.73 5.86
N VAL A 237 -14.92 -9.01 6.04
CA VAL A 237 -15.44 -10.11 6.88
C VAL A 237 -14.77 -10.21 8.27
N PRO A 238 -14.77 -9.13 9.08
CA PRO A 238 -13.95 -9.07 10.30
C PRO A 238 -14.33 -10.12 11.35
N ARG A 239 -15.59 -10.58 11.40
CA ARG A 239 -16.01 -11.72 12.25
C ARG A 239 -15.30 -13.01 11.87
N HIS A 240 -15.23 -13.31 10.58
CA HIS A 240 -14.53 -14.49 10.10
C HIS A 240 -13.02 -14.37 10.32
N CYS A 241 -12.45 -13.18 10.09
CA CYS A 241 -11.05 -12.91 10.41
C CYS A 241 -10.76 -13.10 11.90
N PHE A 242 -11.68 -12.69 12.78
CA PHE A 242 -11.56 -12.86 14.23
C PHE A 242 -11.58 -14.34 14.64
N GLU A 243 -12.47 -15.14 14.06
CA GLU A 243 -12.51 -16.60 14.27
C GLU A 243 -11.19 -17.26 13.81
N LEU A 244 -10.73 -16.92 12.60
CA LEU A 244 -9.45 -17.39 12.06
C LEU A 244 -8.26 -16.96 12.92
N ASN A 245 -8.37 -15.80 13.57
CA ASN A 245 -7.36 -15.27 14.48
C ASN A 245 -7.54 -15.73 15.94
N GLN A 246 -8.19 -16.88 16.14
CA GLN A 246 -8.37 -17.51 17.46
C GLN A 246 -9.14 -16.61 18.44
N ASN A 247 -10.10 -15.84 17.93
CA ASN A 247 -10.89 -14.86 18.69
C ASN A 247 -10.03 -13.79 19.37
N ARG A 248 -8.96 -13.36 18.71
CA ARG A 248 -8.11 -12.25 19.15
C ARG A 248 -8.19 -11.10 18.16
N LEU A 249 -8.19 -9.88 18.71
CA LEU A 249 -8.12 -8.69 17.88
C LEU A 249 -6.75 -8.61 17.18
N PRO A 250 -6.72 -8.11 15.94
CA PRO A 250 -5.49 -7.83 15.23
C PRO A 250 -4.78 -6.61 15.85
N PHE A 251 -3.60 -6.27 15.35
CA PHE A 251 -2.96 -5.00 15.71
C PHE A 251 -3.79 -3.78 15.28
N GLY A 252 -4.42 -3.82 14.11
CA GLY A 252 -5.35 -2.78 13.64
C GLY A 252 -6.37 -3.27 12.61
N CYS A 253 -7.06 -2.36 11.95
CA CYS A 253 -7.97 -2.70 10.85
C CYS A 253 -8.05 -1.56 9.84
N HIS A 254 -8.59 -1.85 8.67
CA HIS A 254 -8.84 -0.90 7.60
C HIS A 254 -10.31 -0.94 7.15
N ALA A 255 -10.80 0.18 6.61
CA ALA A 255 -12.17 0.36 6.15
C ALA A 255 -13.24 -0.05 7.19
N TRP A 256 -12.99 0.25 8.47
CA TRP A 256 -13.85 -0.14 9.59
C TRP A 256 -15.31 0.37 9.48
N PRO A 257 -15.61 1.55 8.91
CA PRO A 257 -17.00 1.99 8.75
C PRO A 257 -17.72 1.23 7.64
N ARG A 258 -16.97 0.70 6.67
CA ARG A 258 -17.50 0.09 5.45
C ARG A 258 -17.84 -1.39 5.66
N TYR A 259 -16.95 -2.14 6.32
CA TYR A 259 -17.09 -3.58 6.46
C TYR A 259 -17.48 -3.97 7.90
N ASP A 260 -18.76 -4.34 8.06
CA ASP A 260 -19.37 -4.78 9.32
C ASP A 260 -19.05 -3.86 10.51
N ARG A 261 -19.47 -2.59 10.40
CA ARG A 261 -19.33 -1.56 11.44
C ARG A 261 -19.72 -2.08 12.83
N SER A 262 -20.80 -2.87 12.90
CA SER A 262 -21.33 -3.41 14.15
C SER A 262 -20.34 -4.32 14.91
N PHE A 263 -19.40 -4.94 14.20
CA PHE A 263 -18.31 -5.70 14.84
C PHE A 263 -17.33 -4.77 15.57
N TRP A 264 -17.06 -3.59 15.01
CA TRP A 264 -16.07 -2.64 15.54
C TRP A 264 -16.63 -1.74 16.65
N GLU A 265 -17.93 -1.45 16.65
CA GLU A 265 -18.60 -0.55 17.61
C GLU A 265 -18.26 -0.79 19.10
N PRO A 266 -18.18 -2.05 19.60
CA PRO A 266 -17.81 -2.30 20.99
C PRO A 266 -16.37 -1.89 21.35
N TYR A 267 -15.49 -1.74 20.36
CA TYR A 267 -14.06 -1.46 20.53
C TYR A 267 -13.69 0.00 20.28
N LEU A 268 -14.64 0.84 19.88
CA LEU A 268 -14.38 2.24 19.57
C LEU A 268 -14.11 3.07 20.82
N ILE A 269 -13.05 3.87 20.78
CA ILE A 269 -12.79 4.89 21.81
C ILE A 269 -13.80 6.02 21.60
N LYS A 270 -14.69 6.21 22.58
CA LYS A 270 -15.69 7.28 22.61
C LYS A 270 -15.13 8.54 23.30
N PRO A 271 -15.75 9.73 23.07
CA PRO A 271 -15.23 10.98 23.61
C PRO A 271 -15.24 11.00 25.13
#